data_AF-A0A2S9V6V6-F1
#
_entry.id   AF-A0A2S9V6V6-F1
#
_cell.length_a   1.000
_cell.length_b   1.000
_cell.length_c   1.000
_cell.angle_alpha   90.00
_cell.angle_beta   90.00
_cell.angle_gamma   90.00
#
_symmetry.space_group_name_H-M   'P 1'
#
loop_
_entity.id
_entity.type
_entity.pdbx_description
1 polymer ?
#
loop_
_entity_poly.entity_id
_entity_poly.type
_entity_poly.pdbx_seq_one_letter_code
_entity_poly.pdbx_strand_id
1 'polypeptide(L)'
;MRHYLTLGLSMFLLTFNHTASAQSRLAPQNMMALCQGLGQATATVAQGREQGVPDDKNEGVQVLKRISQHSGNDFVSHIGQFLNQTQDLPYLWQGMLYTHACWHSYQDNPAQVSLMSSLLPFRCDMDNPAMDCIDETFLTLPGEAAQI
;
A
#
# COMPACT_ATOMS: atom_id res chain seq x y z
N MET A 1 -39.40 11.91 -49.42
CA MET A 1 -39.81 11.22 -48.17
C MET A 1 -39.69 9.74 -48.43
N ARG A 2 -38.92 8.89 -47.73
CA ARG A 2 -38.38 8.94 -46.37
C ARG A 2 -37.26 7.88 -46.34
N HIS A 3 -36.06 8.27 -45.92
CA HIS A 3 -34.94 7.36 -45.66
C HIS A 3 -35.26 6.49 -44.43
N TYR A 4 -34.90 5.21 -44.48
CA TYR A 4 -34.78 4.38 -43.28
C TYR A 4 -33.41 3.72 -43.28
N LEU A 5 -32.49 4.33 -42.53
CA LEU A 5 -31.26 3.72 -42.05
C LEU A 5 -31.62 2.65 -41.03
N THR A 6 -31.32 1.39 -41.31
CA THR A 6 -31.21 0.34 -40.30
C THR A 6 -29.83 0.42 -39.66
N LEU A 7 -29.74 1.10 -38.51
CA LEU A 7 -28.62 0.99 -37.58
C LEU A 7 -28.87 -0.23 -36.68
N GLY A 8 -28.25 -1.36 -37.03
CA GLY A 8 -28.14 -2.52 -36.15
C GLY A 8 -27.20 -2.18 -35.00
N LEU A 9 -27.77 -1.99 -33.81
CA LEU A 9 -27.06 -1.72 -32.57
C LEU A 9 -26.27 -2.99 -32.14
N SER A 10 -24.99 -3.07 -32.47
CA SER A 10 -24.09 -4.09 -31.90
C SER A 10 -23.86 -3.79 -30.43
N MET A 11 -24.58 -4.50 -29.57
CA MET A 11 -24.41 -4.45 -28.12
C MET A 11 -23.16 -5.26 -27.75
N PHE A 12 -22.01 -4.59 -27.71
CA PHE A 12 -20.77 -5.14 -27.17
C PHE A 12 -20.92 -5.26 -25.64
N LEU A 13 -21.24 -6.47 -25.17
CA LEU A 13 -21.14 -6.83 -23.76
C LEU A 13 -19.66 -6.90 -23.38
N LEU A 14 -19.12 -5.77 -22.94
CA LEU A 14 -17.84 -5.72 -22.23
C LEU A 14 -18.06 -6.35 -20.85
N THR A 15 -17.85 -7.66 -20.75
CA THR A 15 -17.69 -8.31 -19.45
C THR A 15 -16.35 -7.85 -18.89
N PHE A 16 -16.39 -6.82 -18.03
CA PHE A 16 -15.28 -6.49 -17.16
C PHE A 16 -15.04 -7.71 -16.26
N ASN A 17 -14.01 -8.49 -16.58
CA ASN A 17 -13.43 -9.43 -15.64
C ASN A 17 -12.82 -8.58 -14.51
N HIS A 18 -13.61 -8.29 -13.48
CA HIS A 18 -13.02 -7.91 -12.20
C HIS A 18 -12.12 -9.07 -11.80
N THR A 19 -10.81 -8.86 -11.89
CA THR A 19 -9.82 -9.65 -11.17
C THR A 19 -10.25 -9.62 -9.71
N ALA A 20 -10.91 -10.69 -9.27
CA ALA A 20 -11.20 -10.91 -7.87
C ALA A 20 -9.86 -10.92 -7.16
N SER A 21 -9.58 -9.83 -6.43
CA SER A 21 -8.50 -9.79 -5.46
C SER A 21 -8.64 -11.03 -4.60
N ALA A 22 -7.64 -11.93 -4.66
CA ALA A 22 -7.61 -13.11 -3.82
C ALA A 22 -7.56 -12.66 -2.36
N GLN A 23 -8.73 -12.50 -1.74
CA GLN A 23 -8.86 -12.20 -0.33
C GLN A 23 -8.26 -13.40 0.43
N SER A 24 -7.05 -13.18 0.93
CA SER A 24 -6.33 -14.15 1.74
C SER A 24 -7.22 -14.60 2.89
N ARG A 25 -7.53 -15.90 2.97
CA ARG A 25 -8.36 -16.51 4.04
C ARG A 25 -7.60 -16.65 5.37
N LEU A 26 -6.76 -15.67 5.70
CA LEU A 26 -6.06 -15.64 6.97
C LEU A 26 -7.05 -15.22 8.06
N ALA A 27 -7.03 -15.90 9.20
CA ALA A 27 -7.73 -15.42 10.39
C ALA A 27 -7.25 -13.99 10.72
N PRO A 28 -8.12 -13.09 11.23
CA PRO A 28 -7.77 -11.68 11.46
C PRO A 28 -6.48 -11.48 12.25
N GLN A 29 -6.23 -12.29 13.29
CA GLN A 29 -4.97 -12.22 14.05
C GLN A 29 -3.72 -12.55 13.21
N ASN A 30 -3.83 -13.49 12.28
CA ASN A 30 -2.71 -13.89 11.42
C ASN A 30 -2.44 -12.83 10.36
N MET A 31 -3.50 -12.14 9.90
CA MET A 31 -3.36 -11.02 8.98
C MET A 31 -2.68 -9.82 9.65
N MET A 32 -3.07 -9.48 10.88
CA MET A 32 -2.41 -8.41 11.64
C MET A 32 -0.92 -8.70 11.85
N ALA A 33 -0.58 -9.91 12.29
CA ALA A 33 0.82 -10.32 12.47
C ALA A 33 1.63 -10.26 11.16
N LEU A 34 1.01 -10.65 10.04
CA LEU A 34 1.63 -10.53 8.71
C LEU A 34 1.89 -9.05 8.36
N CYS A 35 0.89 -8.19 8.50
CA CYS A 35 1.04 -6.76 8.19
C CYS A 35 2.08 -6.08 9.07
N GLN A 36 2.13 -6.42 10.36
CA GLN A 36 3.18 -5.94 11.29
C GLN A 36 4.57 -6.40 10.84
N GLY A 37 4.72 -7.67 10.47
CA GLY A 37 5.99 -8.21 9.98
C GLY A 37 6.47 -7.54 8.70
N LEU A 38 5.57 -7.29 7.75
CA LEU A 38 5.88 -6.56 6.52
C LEU A 38 6.17 -5.07 6.78
N GLY A 39 5.46 -4.44 7.70
CA GLY A 39 5.72 -3.07 8.13
C GLY A 39 7.08 -2.92 8.80
N GLN A 40 7.47 -3.87 9.66
CA GLN A 40 8.80 -3.90 10.25
C GLN A 40 9.89 -4.05 9.18
N ALA A 41 9.72 -4.99 8.25
CA ALA A 41 10.65 -5.15 7.13
C ALA A 41 10.76 -3.88 6.29
N THR A 42 9.65 -3.19 6.05
CA THR A 42 9.58 -1.91 5.33
C THR A 42 10.39 -0.82 6.05
N ALA A 43 10.20 -0.65 7.36
CA ALA A 43 11.01 0.27 8.17
C ALA A 43 12.51 -0.08 8.12
N THR A 44 12.87 -1.36 8.16
CA THR A 44 14.28 -1.78 8.03
C THR A 44 14.85 -1.46 6.65
N VAL A 45 14.07 -1.65 5.57
CA VAL A 45 14.49 -1.25 4.22
C VAL A 45 14.76 0.25 4.17
N ALA A 46 13.79 1.03 4.62
CA ALA A 46 13.86 2.49 4.67
C ALA A 46 15.09 2.99 5.44
N GLN A 47 15.27 2.51 6.67
CA GLN A 47 16.38 2.87 7.54
C GLN A 47 17.72 2.54 6.89
N GLY A 48 17.88 1.33 6.34
CA GLY A 48 19.13 0.95 5.68
C GLY A 48 19.45 1.85 4.49
N ARG A 49 18.45 2.21 3.67
CA ARG A 49 18.64 3.11 2.52
C ARG A 49 19.00 4.52 2.95
N GLU A 50 18.35 5.05 3.98
CA GLU A 50 18.69 6.35 4.57
C GLU A 50 20.14 6.39 5.08
N GLN A 51 20.63 5.28 5.63
CA GLN A 51 22.01 5.11 6.07
C GLN A 51 23.00 4.80 4.93
N GLY A 52 22.55 4.77 3.68
CA GLY A 52 23.38 4.47 2.52
C GLY A 52 23.78 2.99 2.38
N VAL A 53 23.10 2.08 3.10
CA VAL A 53 23.31 0.64 2.98
C VAL A 53 22.73 0.18 1.63
N PRO A 54 23.55 -0.44 0.76
CA PRO A 54 23.07 -0.92 -0.53
C PRO A 54 22.10 -2.11 -0.34
N ASP A 55 21.13 -2.24 -1.26
CA ASP A 55 20.01 -3.19 -1.17
C ASP A 55 20.45 -4.68 -1.07
N ASP A 56 21.65 -5.04 -1.52
CA ASP A 56 22.20 -6.39 -1.35
C ASP A 56 22.64 -6.68 0.10
N LYS A 57 22.99 -5.63 0.85
CA LYS A 57 23.39 -5.68 2.27
C LYS A 57 22.27 -5.25 3.23
N ASN A 58 21.17 -4.70 2.71
CA ASN A 58 20.03 -4.28 3.51
C ASN A 58 19.24 -5.49 4.03
N GLU A 59 19.21 -5.69 5.35
CA GLU A 59 18.56 -6.84 5.98
C GLU A 59 17.05 -6.91 5.69
N GLY A 60 16.38 -5.76 5.63
CA GLY A 60 14.97 -5.67 5.26
C GLY A 60 14.75 -6.21 3.85
N VAL A 61 15.58 -5.82 2.88
CA VAL A 61 15.50 -6.33 1.50
C VAL A 61 15.74 -7.84 1.47
N GLN A 62 16.67 -8.36 2.28
CA GLN A 62 16.92 -9.80 2.36
C GLN A 62 15.72 -10.57 2.95
N VAL A 63 15.04 -10.01 3.97
CA VAL A 63 13.78 -10.58 4.48
C VAL A 63 12.74 -10.64 3.37
N LEU A 64 12.52 -9.54 2.66
CA LEU A 64 11.53 -9.46 1.59
C LEU A 64 11.84 -10.43 0.43
N LYS A 65 13.11 -10.59 0.06
CA LYS A 65 13.53 -11.58 -0.94
C LYS A 65 13.16 -13.01 -0.54
N ARG A 66 13.37 -13.39 0.73
CA ARG A 66 12.99 -14.72 1.24
C ARG A 66 11.48 -14.94 1.20
N ILE A 67 10.69 -13.93 1.60
CA ILE A 67 9.23 -14.00 1.53
C ILE A 67 8.77 -14.09 0.08
N SER A 68 9.40 -13.33 -0.82
CA SER A 68 9.08 -13.33 -2.26
C SER A 68 9.28 -14.71 -2.89
N GLN A 69 10.40 -15.36 -2.58
CA GLN A 69 10.71 -16.72 -3.05
C GLN A 69 9.69 -17.75 -2.58
N HIS A 70 9.18 -17.61 -1.36
CA HIS A 70 8.22 -18.56 -0.80
C HIS A 70 6.78 -18.31 -1.28
N SER A 71 6.41 -17.05 -1.46
CA SER A 71 5.04 -16.64 -1.80
C SER A 71 4.76 -16.57 -3.29
N GLY A 72 5.80 -16.42 -4.12
CA GLY A 72 5.66 -16.14 -5.56
C GLY A 72 5.33 -14.68 -5.90
N ASN A 73 5.27 -13.79 -4.90
CA ASN A 73 5.02 -12.35 -5.10
C ASN A 73 6.32 -11.55 -4.96
N ASP A 74 6.51 -10.51 -5.77
CA ASP A 74 7.68 -9.62 -5.67
C ASP A 74 7.47 -8.52 -4.61
N PHE A 75 7.73 -8.86 -3.35
CA PHE A 75 7.62 -7.92 -2.24
C PHE A 75 8.67 -6.80 -2.29
N VAL A 76 9.83 -7.03 -2.92
CA VAL A 76 10.90 -6.03 -2.98
C VAL A 76 10.45 -4.85 -3.85
N SER A 77 9.89 -5.14 -5.04
CA SER A 77 9.36 -4.12 -5.92
C SER A 77 8.16 -3.40 -5.32
N HIS A 78 7.20 -4.15 -4.73
CA HIS A 78 6.01 -3.57 -4.12
C HIS A 78 6.35 -2.61 -2.98
N ILE A 79 7.21 -3.02 -2.04
CA ILE A 79 7.64 -2.14 -0.94
C ILE A 79 8.50 -0.98 -1.47
N GLY A 80 9.28 -1.18 -2.52
CA GLY A 80 9.99 -0.10 -3.19
C GLY A 80 9.04 1.00 -3.71
N GLN A 81 7.92 0.61 -4.33
CA GLN A 81 6.91 1.56 -4.80
C GLN A 81 6.24 2.30 -3.64
N PHE A 82 5.87 1.59 -2.58
CA PHE A 82 5.31 2.21 -1.37
C PHE A 82 6.27 3.23 -0.75
N LEU A 83 7.57 2.90 -0.66
CA LEU A 83 8.59 3.78 -0.10
C LEU A 83 8.79 5.04 -0.93
N ASN A 84 8.65 4.97 -2.26
CA ASN A 84 8.69 6.16 -3.10
C ASN A 84 7.51 7.12 -2.81
N GLN A 85 6.34 6.60 -2.45
CA GLN A 85 5.19 7.44 -2.08
C GLN A 85 5.27 8.00 -0.65
N THR A 86 6.19 7.48 0.16
CA THR A 86 6.31 7.80 1.59
C THR A 86 7.68 8.36 1.97
N GLN A 87 8.49 8.73 0.97
CA GLN A 87 9.90 9.11 1.12
C GLN A 87 10.13 10.28 2.08
N ASP A 88 9.14 11.15 2.28
CA ASP A 88 9.23 12.33 3.14
C ASP A 88 8.95 12.01 4.62
N LEU A 89 8.50 10.79 4.92
CA LEU A 89 8.30 10.31 6.30
C LEU A 89 9.58 9.68 6.86
N PRO A 90 9.86 9.81 8.17
CA PRO A 90 10.88 9.01 8.84
C PRO A 90 10.61 7.51 8.69
N TYR A 91 11.67 6.68 8.65
CA TYR A 91 11.56 5.24 8.40
C TYR A 91 10.59 4.49 9.34
N LEU A 92 10.48 4.90 10.61
CA LEU A 92 9.51 4.32 11.55
C LEU A 92 8.07 4.58 11.11
N TRP A 93 7.77 5.81 10.68
CA TRP A 93 6.47 6.19 10.15
C TRP A 93 6.15 5.46 8.84
N GLN A 94 7.14 5.24 7.97
CA GLN A 94 6.94 4.45 6.74
C GLN A 94 6.52 3.00 7.06
N GLY A 95 7.15 2.35 8.04
CA GLY A 95 6.75 1.00 8.45
C GLY A 95 5.39 0.93 9.15
N MET A 96 5.08 1.93 9.98
CA MET A 96 3.76 2.04 10.63
C MET A 96 2.65 2.27 9.61
N LEU A 97 2.84 3.21 8.68
CA LEU A 97 1.90 3.46 7.60
C LEU A 97 1.74 2.23 6.70
N TYR A 98 2.80 1.47 6.41
CA TYR A 98 2.69 0.23 5.66
C TYR A 98 1.85 -0.81 6.42
N THR A 99 2.06 -0.95 7.74
CA THR A 99 1.28 -1.86 8.59
C THR A 99 -0.20 -1.53 8.50
N HIS A 100 -0.54 -0.25 8.65
CA HIS A 100 -1.91 0.25 8.56
C HIS A 100 -2.48 0.06 7.15
N ALA A 101 -1.72 0.39 6.10
CA ALA A 101 -2.14 0.24 4.72
C ALA A 101 -2.39 -1.22 4.34
N CYS A 102 -1.55 -2.14 4.81
CA CYS A 102 -1.75 -3.58 4.65
C CYS A 102 -3.03 -4.05 5.35
N TRP A 103 -3.26 -3.60 6.58
CA TRP A 103 -4.44 -3.96 7.37
C TRP A 103 -5.74 -3.48 6.71
N HIS A 104 -5.73 -2.26 6.17
CA HIS A 104 -6.86 -1.64 5.48
C HIS A 104 -6.87 -1.88 3.96
N SER A 105 -5.96 -2.71 3.45
CA SER A 105 -5.87 -3.11 2.04
C SER A 105 -5.73 -1.96 1.03
N TYR A 106 -4.99 -0.91 1.37
CA TYR A 106 -4.69 0.20 0.47
C TYR A 106 -3.18 0.39 0.18
N GLN A 107 -2.32 -0.54 0.61
CA GLN A 107 -0.88 -0.44 0.40
C GLN A 107 -0.46 -0.35 -1.09
N ASP A 108 -1.28 -0.91 -1.99
CA ASP A 108 -1.05 -0.90 -3.44
C ASP A 108 -1.76 0.28 -4.14
N ASN A 109 -2.34 1.21 -3.36
CA ASN A 109 -3.01 2.40 -3.85
C ASN A 109 -2.09 3.63 -3.71
N PRO A 110 -1.39 4.04 -4.77
CA PRO A 110 -0.39 5.10 -4.67
C PRO A 110 -1.02 6.45 -4.31
N ALA A 111 -2.26 6.73 -4.76
CA ALA A 111 -2.93 7.99 -4.45
C ALA A 111 -3.28 8.08 -2.96
N GLN A 112 -3.88 7.02 -2.41
CA GLN A 112 -4.25 6.98 -0.99
C GLN A 112 -3.02 6.94 -0.08
N VAL A 113 -1.98 6.17 -0.43
CA VAL A 113 -0.70 6.15 0.31
C VAL A 113 -0.05 7.54 0.31
N SER A 114 0.03 8.19 -0.86
CA SER A 114 0.61 9.54 -0.96
C SER A 114 -0.16 10.56 -0.14
N LEU A 115 -1.50 10.50 -0.20
CA LEU A 115 -2.35 11.39 0.59
C LEU A 115 -2.11 11.20 2.08
N MET A 116 -2.19 9.96 2.57
CA MET A 116 -1.91 9.63 3.96
C MET A 116 -0.53 10.15 4.35
N SER A 117 0.50 9.82 3.56
CA SER A 117 1.87 10.25 3.81
C SER A 117 2.01 11.77 3.90
N SER A 118 1.33 12.51 3.01
CA SER A 118 1.38 13.98 3.01
C SER A 118 0.67 14.60 4.21
N LEU A 119 -0.33 13.93 4.79
CA LEU A 119 -1.13 14.45 5.89
C LEU A 119 -0.51 14.19 7.26
N LEU A 120 0.23 13.09 7.43
CA LEU A 120 0.80 12.70 8.72
C LEU A 120 1.67 13.80 9.35
N PRO A 121 2.60 14.47 8.63
CA PRO A 121 3.40 15.56 9.22
C PRO A 121 2.62 16.78 9.70
N PHE A 122 1.38 16.96 9.24
CA PHE A 122 0.52 18.08 9.67
C PHE A 122 -0.43 17.71 10.80
N ARG A 123 -0.68 16.41 11.00
CA ARG A 123 -1.69 15.90 11.93
C ARG A 123 -1.08 15.16 13.12
N CYS A 124 0.11 14.61 12.95
CA CYS A 124 0.80 13.81 13.94
C CYS A 124 2.02 14.53 14.50
N ASP A 125 2.35 14.21 15.74
CA ASP A 125 3.64 14.52 16.33
C ASP A 125 4.69 13.57 15.75
N MET A 126 5.47 14.06 14.79
CA MET A 126 6.44 13.24 14.07
C MET A 126 7.56 12.69 14.96
N ASP A 127 7.82 13.31 16.11
CA ASP A 127 8.82 12.88 17.09
C ASP A 127 8.30 11.76 18.02
N ASN A 128 6.97 11.55 18.05
CA ASN A 128 6.33 10.52 18.87
C ASN A 128 5.42 9.63 18.01
N PRO A 129 5.99 8.62 17.29
CA PRO A 129 5.23 7.75 16.40
C PRO A 129 4.13 6.99 17.12
N ALA A 130 2.89 7.18 16.68
CA ALA A 130 1.71 6.57 17.30
C ALA A 130 0.69 6.12 16.24
N MET A 131 0.19 4.89 16.37
CA MET A 131 -0.71 4.27 15.37
C MET A 131 -2.10 4.89 15.39
N ASP A 132 -2.55 5.34 16.57
CA ASP A 132 -3.80 6.08 16.76
C ASP A 132 -3.87 7.34 15.89
N CYS A 133 -2.76 8.07 15.72
CA CYS A 133 -2.73 9.22 14.83
C CYS A 133 -2.91 8.85 13.36
N ILE A 134 -2.39 7.68 12.93
CA ILE A 134 -2.62 7.16 11.57
C ILE A 134 -4.10 6.81 11.40
N ASP A 135 -4.70 6.13 12.39
CA ASP A 135 -6.11 5.76 12.39
C ASP A 135 -7.01 7.00 12.30
N GLU A 136 -6.76 8.02 13.13
CA GLU A 136 -7.51 9.29 13.13
C GLU A 136 -7.36 10.04 11.81
N THR A 137 -6.14 10.06 11.25
CA THR A 137 -5.88 10.68 9.94
C THR A 137 -6.67 9.97 8.84
N PHE A 138 -6.72 8.65 8.86
CA PHE A 138 -7.45 7.83 7.91
C PHE A 138 -8.97 8.04 8.01
N LEU A 139 -9.52 8.04 9.22
CA LEU A 139 -10.96 8.21 9.47
C LEU A 139 -11.49 9.60 9.07
N THR A 140 -10.60 10.58 8.96
CA THR A 140 -10.94 11.97 8.58
C THR A 140 -10.56 12.30 7.14
N LEU A 141 -10.23 11.28 6.32
CA LEU A 141 -10.04 11.47 4.89
C LEU A 141 -11.36 11.89 4.21
N PRO A 142 -11.30 12.78 3.20
CA PRO A 142 -12.47 13.06 2.37
C PRO A 142 -13.02 11.78 1.74
N GLY A 143 -14.33 11.59 1.70
CA GLY A 143 -14.95 10.34 1.23
C GLY A 143 -14.60 9.94 -0.21
N GLU A 144 -14.28 10.91 -1.08
CA GLU A 144 -13.76 10.65 -2.43
C GLU A 144 -12.35 10.08 -2.39
N ALA A 145 -11.50 10.54 -1.46
CA ALA A 145 -10.13 10.08 -1.27
C ALA A 145 -9.99 8.69 -0.61
N ALA A 146 -11.08 8.17 -0.03
CA ALA A 146 -11.16 6.80 0.46
C ALA A 146 -11.59 5.79 -0.63
N GLN A 147 -11.94 6.27 -1.83
CA GLN A 147 -12.46 5.46 -2.95
C GLN A 147 -11.60 5.52 -4.23
N ILE A 148 -10.63 6.44 -4.31
CA ILE A 148 -9.60 6.47 -5.38
C ILE A 148 -8.64 5.33 -5.11
#